data_AF-A0AAU9IHV2-F1
#
_entry.id   AF-A0AAU9IHV2-F1
#
_cell.length_a   1.000
_cell.length_b   1.000
_cell.length_c   1.000
_cell.angle_alpha   90.00
_cell.angle_beta   90.00
_cell.angle_gamma   90.00
#
_symmetry.space_group_name_H-M   'P 1'
#
loop_
_entity.id
_entity.type
_entity.pdbx_description
1 polymer ?
#
loop_
_entity_poly.entity_id
_entity_poly.type
_entity_poly.pdbx_seq_one_letter_code
_entity_poly.pdbx_strand_id
1 'polypeptide(L)'
;MKNKGVDLNSSIRLSMRKVQNARNEYLNITENTLPQDTTQRVATWRNSIDTLQKDLRSHGEFLKQLRRETPSSIYEVNKGTSFLMKVSEKFSNDFKVLINILKNSAHLPKTCEYKTWDLVLQSVSTEISKLNAASVSQNQEGVHEILCELYDLKENLTSQIFKSMMHRKIVLWMDLNILETGYVKGEILDIVQNIVDYKNEHGYIPAKIDYVHPKISQELPQINSSPKAKVNFIQTLTAFTDEFQTMIRMIENNFQLNTSKKKSPNAKSLRNELEQTHKNQEKLEEEVQNLRIMMRNPDRREWFQMTRDLEEKSMKIEHDSRQIQKINMEKISLESENLHLAQHAKQLEAQLAKINETFLPRLEEAEKIHAELIQEIKNIRQDAELLPGMFRNEAFMKKKIRDEKIITEDKMNQAIEELEKEKQKIKTIIEEKQRKEKIAMQAVAARNLIDKELKEAQAFIVTLQGKITDQSNFEQEMKLEVEKYKKRHDEMQEHIYAQNNRINELEDQKKVLLSQLKESGGRSQAHYTYRTVKGNNP
;
A
#
# COMPACT_ATOMS: atom_id res chain seq x y z
N MET A 1 -35.60 -19.99 6.31
CA MET A 1 -34.21 -19.53 6.59
C MET A 1 -33.65 -19.90 7.98
N LYS A 2 -34.42 -19.82 9.09
CA LYS A 2 -33.89 -19.85 10.48
C LYS A 2 -32.73 -20.83 10.81
N ASN A 3 -32.72 -22.07 10.29
CA ASN A 3 -31.68 -23.04 10.64
C ASN A 3 -30.38 -22.91 9.82
N LYS A 4 -30.46 -22.60 8.50
CA LYS A 4 -29.29 -22.60 7.59
C LYS A 4 -28.20 -21.57 7.93
N GLY A 5 -28.54 -20.51 8.66
CA GLY A 5 -27.59 -19.44 9.05
C GLY A 5 -26.61 -19.83 10.16
N VAL A 6 -26.92 -20.88 10.94
CA VAL A 6 -26.03 -21.37 12.02
C VAL A 6 -24.90 -22.21 11.43
N ASP A 7 -25.23 -23.07 10.45
CA ASP A 7 -24.27 -23.96 9.78
C ASP A 7 -23.23 -23.21 8.94
N LEU A 8 -23.58 -22.03 8.39
CA LEU A 8 -22.64 -21.20 7.65
C LEU A 8 -21.51 -20.67 8.56
N ASN A 9 -21.87 -20.20 9.76
CA ASN A 9 -20.92 -19.68 10.74
C ASN A 9 -20.03 -20.78 11.35
N SER A 10 -20.54 -22.00 11.50
CA SER A 10 -19.71 -23.14 11.92
C SER A 10 -18.80 -23.60 10.77
N SER A 11 -19.29 -23.69 9.53
CA SER A 11 -18.50 -24.13 8.37
C SER A 11 -17.35 -23.19 8.02
N ILE A 12 -17.57 -21.86 8.05
CA ILE A 12 -16.49 -20.88 7.81
C ILE A 12 -15.41 -20.98 8.90
N ARG A 13 -15.79 -21.13 10.18
CA ARG A 13 -14.84 -21.35 11.29
C ARG A 13 -14.11 -22.69 11.19
N LEU A 14 -14.78 -23.74 10.71
CA LEU A 14 -14.16 -25.03 10.42
C LEU A 14 -13.12 -24.90 9.30
N SER A 15 -13.45 -24.13 8.26
CA SER A 15 -12.56 -23.84 7.13
C SER A 15 -11.33 -23.03 7.57
N MET A 16 -11.49 -22.00 8.41
CA MET A 16 -10.36 -21.28 9.03
C MET A 16 -9.43 -22.24 9.79
N ARG A 17 -9.99 -23.13 10.63
CA ARG A 17 -9.18 -24.13 11.36
C ARG A 17 -8.45 -25.09 10.43
N LYS A 18 -9.07 -25.54 9.33
CA LYS A 18 -8.38 -26.38 8.32
C LYS A 18 -7.20 -25.64 7.69
N VAL A 19 -7.34 -24.35 7.35
CA VAL A 19 -6.24 -23.53 6.79
C VAL A 19 -5.11 -23.33 7.80
N GLN A 20 -5.45 -22.97 9.05
CA GLN A 20 -4.47 -22.83 10.13
C GLN A 20 -3.73 -24.16 10.41
N ASN A 21 -4.46 -25.28 10.42
CA ASN A 21 -3.85 -26.60 10.60
C ASN A 21 -2.91 -26.97 9.43
N ALA A 22 -3.31 -26.73 8.18
CA ALA A 22 -2.44 -26.98 7.03
C ALA A 22 -1.16 -26.11 7.06
N ARG A 23 -1.27 -24.87 7.57
CA ARG A 23 -0.12 -23.98 7.78
C ARG A 23 0.81 -24.46 8.92
N ASN A 24 0.26 -25.08 9.95
CA ASN A 24 1.03 -25.69 11.04
C ASN A 24 1.66 -27.05 10.64
N GLU A 25 0.99 -27.85 9.82
CA GLU A 25 1.54 -29.08 9.23
C GLU A 25 2.79 -28.78 8.40
N TYR A 26 2.78 -27.69 7.62
CA TYR A 26 3.95 -27.25 6.84
C TYR A 26 5.19 -27.02 7.71
N LEU A 27 5.07 -26.26 8.80
CA LEU A 27 6.17 -26.00 9.73
C LEU A 27 6.74 -27.30 10.32
N ASN A 28 5.86 -28.24 10.68
CA ASN A 28 6.25 -29.55 11.21
C ASN A 28 6.90 -30.49 10.17
N ILE A 29 6.67 -30.27 8.86
CA ILE A 29 7.33 -31.03 7.79
C ILE A 29 8.79 -30.60 7.63
N THR A 30 9.08 -29.31 7.79
CA THR A 30 10.41 -28.73 7.52
C THR A 30 11.49 -29.06 8.55
N GLU A 31 11.15 -29.35 9.81
CA GLU A 31 12.16 -29.48 10.88
C GLU A 31 12.73 -30.90 11.08
N ASN A 32 12.00 -31.96 10.72
CA ASN A 32 12.25 -33.31 11.30
C ASN A 32 12.13 -34.51 10.33
N THR A 33 12.29 -34.38 9.01
CA THR A 33 12.14 -35.53 8.06
C THR A 33 13.24 -35.68 6.99
N LEU A 34 13.46 -36.93 6.55
CA LEU A 34 14.40 -37.30 5.50
C LEU A 34 13.88 -36.89 4.10
N PRO A 35 14.76 -36.48 3.14
CA PRO A 35 14.35 -35.81 1.90
C PRO A 35 13.35 -36.55 0.99
N GLN A 36 13.33 -37.88 1.04
CA GLN A 36 12.39 -38.69 0.26
C GLN A 36 10.97 -38.62 0.86
N ASP A 37 10.85 -38.76 2.18
CA ASP A 37 9.58 -38.64 2.90
C ASP A 37 9.01 -37.21 2.80
N THR A 38 9.88 -36.19 2.84
CA THR A 38 9.48 -34.78 2.67
C THR A 38 8.78 -34.57 1.32
N THR A 39 9.29 -35.19 0.25
CA THR A 39 8.71 -35.06 -1.10
C THR A 39 7.30 -35.65 -1.17
N GLN A 40 7.07 -36.82 -0.57
CA GLN A 40 5.75 -37.47 -0.56
C GLN A 40 4.76 -36.74 0.37
N ARG A 41 5.23 -36.22 1.52
CA ARG A 41 4.43 -35.38 2.43
C ARG A 41 4.02 -34.04 1.80
N VAL A 42 4.91 -33.38 1.07
CA VAL A 42 4.58 -32.13 0.33
C VAL A 42 3.53 -32.41 -0.76
N ALA A 43 3.57 -33.59 -1.41
CA ALA A 43 2.56 -33.96 -2.39
C ALA A 43 1.16 -34.21 -1.78
N THR A 44 1.06 -34.90 -0.64
CA THR A 44 -0.24 -35.09 0.05
C THR A 44 -0.76 -33.79 0.66
N TRP A 45 0.11 -32.96 1.22
CA TRP A 45 -0.22 -31.62 1.71
C TRP A 45 -0.74 -30.70 0.60
N ARG A 46 -0.09 -30.70 -0.59
CA ARG A 46 -0.58 -29.97 -1.78
C ARG A 46 -1.98 -30.43 -2.20
N ASN A 47 -2.23 -31.75 -2.23
CA ASN A 47 -3.56 -32.27 -2.55
C ASN A 47 -4.63 -31.83 -1.53
N SER A 48 -4.26 -31.68 -0.24
CA SER A 48 -5.13 -31.14 0.81
C SER A 48 -5.46 -29.64 0.59
N ILE A 49 -4.50 -28.85 0.10
CA ILE A 49 -4.72 -27.45 -0.28
C ILE A 49 -5.64 -27.36 -1.51
N ASP A 50 -5.47 -28.22 -2.51
CA ASP A 50 -6.31 -28.25 -3.71
C ASP A 50 -7.77 -28.69 -3.42
N THR A 51 -8.03 -29.56 -2.43
CA THR A 51 -9.40 -29.81 -1.94
C THR A 51 -9.94 -28.65 -1.11
N LEU A 52 -9.14 -28.06 -0.22
CA LEU A 52 -9.54 -26.83 0.51
C LEU A 52 -9.91 -25.68 -0.43
N GLN A 53 -9.19 -25.51 -1.54
CA GLN A 53 -9.50 -24.50 -2.55
C GLN A 53 -10.84 -24.78 -3.25
N LYS A 54 -11.25 -26.05 -3.41
CA LYS A 54 -12.56 -26.44 -3.96
C LYS A 54 -13.68 -26.22 -2.95
N ASP A 55 -13.51 -26.65 -1.71
CA ASP A 55 -14.46 -26.43 -0.60
C ASP A 55 -14.74 -24.93 -0.40
N LEU A 56 -13.72 -24.07 -0.49
CA LEU A 56 -13.92 -22.63 -0.41
C LEU A 56 -14.57 -22.05 -1.67
N ARG A 57 -14.28 -22.55 -2.88
CA ARG A 57 -14.99 -22.07 -4.09
C ARG A 57 -16.50 -22.34 -4.01
N SER A 58 -16.92 -23.54 -3.60
CA SER A 58 -18.34 -23.87 -3.47
C SER A 58 -19.04 -23.07 -2.36
N HIS A 59 -18.36 -22.82 -1.22
CA HIS A 59 -18.86 -21.87 -0.22
C HIS A 59 -19.01 -20.44 -0.79
N GLY A 60 -18.10 -20.00 -1.66
CA GLY A 60 -18.16 -18.68 -2.29
C GLY A 60 -19.29 -18.53 -3.31
N GLU A 61 -19.60 -19.61 -4.03
CA GLU A 61 -20.77 -19.68 -4.91
C GLU A 61 -22.07 -19.69 -4.10
N PHE A 62 -22.10 -20.40 -2.97
CA PHE A 62 -23.24 -20.38 -2.05
C PHE A 62 -23.47 -19.01 -1.39
N LEU A 63 -22.42 -18.28 -0.99
CA LEU A 63 -22.53 -16.90 -0.51
C LEU A 63 -23.08 -15.96 -1.59
N LYS A 64 -22.55 -16.05 -2.83
CA LYS A 64 -23.07 -15.29 -3.98
C LYS A 64 -24.51 -15.66 -4.33
N GLN A 65 -24.90 -16.92 -4.14
CA GLN A 65 -26.29 -17.36 -4.32
C GLN A 65 -27.19 -16.77 -3.24
N LEU A 66 -26.81 -16.80 -1.95
CA LEU A 66 -27.53 -16.10 -0.88
C LEU A 66 -27.68 -14.60 -1.16
N ARG A 67 -26.67 -13.95 -1.75
CA ARG A 67 -26.68 -12.53 -2.14
C ARG A 67 -27.57 -12.22 -3.37
N ARG A 68 -27.87 -13.24 -4.20
CA ARG A 68 -28.82 -13.18 -5.33
C ARG A 68 -30.25 -13.58 -4.92
N GLU A 69 -30.40 -14.45 -3.93
CA GLU A 69 -31.69 -14.90 -3.37
C GLU A 69 -32.24 -13.92 -2.31
N THR A 70 -31.37 -13.16 -1.65
CA THR A 70 -31.78 -11.86 -1.08
C THR A 70 -32.02 -10.88 -2.23
N PRO A 71 -33.11 -10.09 -2.21
CA PRO A 71 -33.47 -9.21 -3.31
C PRO A 71 -32.60 -7.94 -3.35
N SER A 72 -31.31 -8.10 -3.55
CA SER A 72 -30.32 -7.03 -3.64
C SER A 72 -30.56 -6.10 -4.85
N SER A 73 -31.23 -6.59 -5.90
CA SER A 73 -31.75 -5.76 -7.00
C SER A 73 -32.76 -4.68 -6.54
N ILE A 74 -33.40 -4.85 -5.39
CA ILE A 74 -34.31 -3.84 -4.82
C ILE A 74 -33.49 -2.69 -4.19
N TYR A 75 -32.25 -2.91 -3.77
CA TYR A 75 -31.49 -1.94 -2.96
C TYR A 75 -31.02 -0.69 -3.72
N GLU A 76 -30.82 -0.77 -5.04
CA GLU A 76 -30.49 0.41 -5.87
C GLU A 76 -31.75 1.10 -6.39
N VAL A 77 -32.75 0.32 -6.84
CA VAL A 77 -34.07 0.85 -7.21
C VAL A 77 -34.72 1.60 -6.03
N ASN A 78 -34.61 1.08 -4.81
CA ASN A 78 -35.10 1.74 -3.60
C ASN A 78 -34.36 3.04 -3.27
N LYS A 79 -33.13 3.29 -3.73
CA LYS A 79 -32.51 4.61 -3.56
C LYS A 79 -33.20 5.65 -4.45
N GLY A 80 -33.53 5.29 -5.68
CA GLY A 80 -34.32 6.13 -6.59
C GLY A 80 -35.73 6.38 -6.07
N THR A 81 -36.49 5.31 -5.77
CA THR A 81 -37.88 5.45 -5.32
C THR A 81 -38.00 6.08 -3.93
N SER A 82 -37.11 5.78 -2.97
CA SER A 82 -37.14 6.46 -1.66
C SER A 82 -36.68 7.91 -1.71
N PHE A 83 -35.88 8.32 -2.72
CA PHE A 83 -35.62 9.72 -3.00
C PHE A 83 -36.88 10.40 -3.57
N LEU A 84 -37.53 9.80 -4.58
CA LEU A 84 -38.76 10.33 -5.17
C LEU A 84 -39.90 10.43 -4.14
N MET A 85 -40.06 9.45 -3.25
CA MET A 85 -41.04 9.50 -2.15
C MET A 85 -40.75 10.62 -1.14
N LYS A 86 -39.48 10.94 -0.87
CA LYS A 86 -39.10 12.10 -0.04
C LYS A 86 -39.35 13.43 -0.77
N VAL A 87 -39.20 13.46 -2.08
CA VAL A 87 -39.55 14.61 -2.92
C VAL A 87 -41.08 14.81 -2.95
N SER A 88 -41.86 13.75 -3.10
CA SER A 88 -43.33 13.81 -3.13
C SER A 88 -43.93 14.13 -1.75
N GLU A 89 -43.36 13.61 -0.66
CA GLU A 89 -43.69 14.03 0.72
C GLU A 89 -43.40 15.53 0.92
N LYS A 90 -42.22 16.00 0.46
CA LYS A 90 -41.89 17.42 0.53
C LYS A 90 -42.88 18.26 -0.26
N PHE A 91 -43.21 17.91 -1.50
CA PHE A 91 -44.24 18.60 -2.29
C PHE A 91 -45.58 18.59 -1.55
N SER A 92 -46.02 17.46 -0.99
CA SER A 92 -47.27 17.35 -0.22
C SER A 92 -47.32 18.35 0.95
N ASN A 93 -46.21 18.55 1.64
CA ASN A 93 -46.13 19.51 2.75
C ASN A 93 -46.00 20.96 2.26
N ASP A 94 -45.19 21.21 1.22
CA ASP A 94 -45.08 22.51 0.53
C ASP A 94 -46.47 22.99 0.06
N PHE A 95 -47.25 22.14 -0.60
CA PHE A 95 -48.60 22.47 -1.10
C PHE A 95 -49.63 22.69 0.00
N LYS A 96 -49.61 21.92 1.10
CA LYS A 96 -50.47 22.18 2.27
C LYS A 96 -50.21 23.58 2.84
N VAL A 97 -48.95 24.01 2.92
CA VAL A 97 -48.57 25.35 3.39
C VAL A 97 -49.06 26.42 2.41
N LEU A 98 -48.79 26.29 1.11
CA LEU A 98 -49.21 27.25 0.08
C LEU A 98 -50.74 27.41 0.02
N ILE A 99 -51.48 26.30 0.06
CA ILE A 99 -52.95 26.33 0.04
C ILE A 99 -53.52 26.90 1.35
N ASN A 100 -52.89 26.65 2.50
CA ASN A 100 -53.29 27.29 3.76
C ASN A 100 -53.02 28.81 3.76
N ILE A 101 -51.95 29.28 3.11
CA ILE A 101 -51.72 30.72 2.91
C ILE A 101 -52.81 31.31 2.00
N LEU A 102 -53.10 30.67 0.86
CA LEU A 102 -54.16 31.11 -0.08
C LEU A 102 -55.55 31.13 0.56
N LYS A 103 -55.91 30.13 1.38
CA LYS A 103 -57.15 30.09 2.17
C LYS A 103 -57.31 31.34 3.06
N ASN A 104 -56.19 31.90 3.52
CA ASN A 104 -56.15 33.12 4.32
C ASN A 104 -56.10 34.41 3.47
N SER A 105 -55.42 34.44 2.32
CA SER A 105 -55.21 35.65 1.52
C SER A 105 -56.16 35.86 0.33
N ALA A 106 -56.72 34.79 -0.26
CA ALA A 106 -57.60 34.79 -1.43
C ALA A 106 -59.06 34.35 -1.10
N HIS A 107 -59.99 34.68 -2.00
CA HIS A 107 -61.37 34.15 -2.02
C HIS A 107 -61.45 32.97 -3.00
N LEU A 108 -62.49 32.15 -2.89
CA LEU A 108 -62.73 31.01 -3.79
C LEU A 108 -64.04 31.29 -4.53
N PRO A 109 -64.00 31.74 -5.80
CA PRO A 109 -65.18 32.26 -6.49
C PRO A 109 -66.19 31.15 -6.83
N LYS A 110 -67.47 31.53 -6.96
CA LYS A 110 -68.57 30.63 -7.38
C LYS A 110 -68.29 29.93 -8.73
N THR A 111 -67.44 30.53 -9.57
CA THR A 111 -67.02 30.05 -10.90
C THR A 111 -65.83 29.09 -10.88
N CYS A 112 -65.20 28.84 -9.73
CA CYS A 112 -64.13 27.85 -9.61
C CYS A 112 -64.70 26.43 -9.75
N GLU A 113 -63.97 25.56 -10.47
CA GLU A 113 -64.29 24.13 -10.60
C GLU A 113 -64.35 23.42 -9.24
N TYR A 114 -63.61 23.92 -8.25
CA TYR A 114 -63.54 23.38 -6.89
C TYR A 114 -64.33 24.24 -5.91
N LYS A 115 -65.38 23.66 -5.30
CA LYS A 115 -66.29 24.38 -4.39
C LYS A 115 -65.73 24.60 -2.97
N THR A 116 -64.62 23.96 -2.61
CA THR A 116 -63.95 24.15 -1.30
C THR A 116 -62.43 24.10 -1.45
N TRP A 117 -61.72 24.76 -0.53
CA TRP A 117 -60.26 24.70 -0.45
C TRP A 117 -59.72 23.29 -0.21
N ASP A 118 -60.52 22.43 0.41
CA ASP A 118 -60.13 21.06 0.73
C ASP A 118 -60.22 20.17 -0.53
N LEU A 119 -61.14 20.47 -1.47
CA LEU A 119 -61.15 19.89 -2.82
C LEU A 119 -59.99 20.40 -3.68
N VAL A 120 -59.58 21.67 -3.55
CA VAL A 120 -58.36 22.20 -4.19
C VAL A 120 -57.12 21.45 -3.68
N LEU A 121 -57.01 21.23 -2.36
CA LEU A 121 -55.93 20.43 -1.77
C LEU A 121 -55.98 18.97 -2.22
N GLN A 122 -57.17 18.40 -2.39
CA GLN A 122 -57.34 17.04 -2.92
C GLN A 122 -56.85 16.93 -4.37
N SER A 123 -57.17 17.91 -5.23
CA SER A 123 -56.68 17.97 -6.63
C SER A 123 -55.15 17.90 -6.70
N VAL A 124 -54.47 18.78 -5.95
CA VAL A 124 -53.01 18.80 -5.89
C VAL A 124 -52.45 17.51 -5.26
N SER A 125 -53.16 16.92 -4.29
CA SER A 125 -52.78 15.62 -3.70
C SER A 125 -52.94 14.44 -4.67
N THR A 126 -53.87 14.50 -5.62
CA THR A 126 -53.99 13.48 -6.67
C THR A 126 -52.86 13.55 -7.68
N GLU A 127 -52.35 14.74 -8.03
CA GLU A 127 -51.16 14.88 -8.89
C GLU A 127 -49.90 14.28 -8.24
N ILE A 128 -49.69 14.53 -6.95
CA ILE A 128 -48.61 13.91 -6.17
C ILE A 128 -48.78 12.38 -6.09
N SER A 129 -50.02 11.90 -6.10
CA SER A 129 -50.33 10.47 -6.14
C SER A 129 -50.05 9.84 -7.52
N LYS A 130 -50.22 10.59 -8.62
CA LYS A 130 -49.72 10.16 -9.95
C LYS A 130 -48.20 10.02 -9.95
N LEU A 131 -47.45 10.97 -9.37
CA LEU A 131 -45.98 10.88 -9.24
C LEU A 131 -45.57 9.60 -8.49
N ASN A 132 -46.23 9.29 -7.38
CA ASN A 132 -45.96 8.07 -6.61
C ASN A 132 -46.27 6.80 -7.42
N ALA A 133 -47.39 6.77 -8.15
CA ALA A 133 -47.76 5.65 -9.02
C ALA A 133 -46.76 5.46 -10.19
N ALA A 134 -46.36 6.54 -10.86
CA ALA A 134 -45.36 6.53 -11.92
C ALA A 134 -43.98 6.07 -11.40
N SER A 135 -43.60 6.50 -10.20
CA SER A 135 -42.37 6.06 -9.52
C SER A 135 -42.35 4.56 -9.23
N VAL A 136 -43.51 3.97 -8.92
CA VAL A 136 -43.67 2.51 -8.72
C VAL A 136 -43.68 1.75 -10.06
N SER A 137 -44.25 2.33 -11.12
CA SER A 137 -44.31 1.70 -12.46
C SER A 137 -43.00 1.76 -13.26
N GLN A 138 -41.97 2.44 -12.74
CA GLN A 138 -40.65 2.63 -13.37
C GLN A 138 -40.66 3.42 -14.69
N ASN A 139 -41.76 4.11 -15.03
CA ASN A 139 -41.81 5.01 -16.19
C ASN A 139 -41.00 6.29 -15.92
N GLN A 140 -39.73 6.33 -16.34
CA GLN A 140 -38.84 7.46 -16.08
C GLN A 140 -39.25 8.75 -16.78
N GLU A 141 -39.81 8.67 -17.99
CA GLU A 141 -40.27 9.83 -18.76
C GLU A 141 -41.50 10.45 -18.09
N GLY A 142 -42.50 9.63 -17.76
CA GLY A 142 -43.69 10.08 -17.03
C GLY A 142 -43.39 10.61 -15.61
N VAL A 143 -42.36 10.09 -14.93
CA VAL A 143 -41.89 10.66 -13.66
C VAL A 143 -41.29 12.06 -13.85
N HIS A 144 -40.59 12.31 -14.95
CA HIS A 144 -40.05 13.65 -15.26
C HIS A 144 -41.17 14.64 -15.61
N GLU A 145 -42.12 14.24 -16.46
CA GLU A 145 -43.28 15.06 -16.85
C GLU A 145 -44.09 15.50 -15.62
N ILE A 146 -44.50 14.56 -14.76
CA ILE A 146 -45.27 14.88 -13.55
C ILE A 146 -44.45 15.72 -12.56
N LEU A 147 -43.12 15.57 -12.51
CA LEU A 147 -42.28 16.47 -11.70
C LEU A 147 -42.32 17.91 -12.24
N CYS A 148 -42.26 18.12 -13.55
CA CYS A 148 -42.44 19.44 -14.16
C CYS A 148 -43.82 20.02 -13.84
N GLU A 149 -44.91 19.26 -14.03
CA GLU A 149 -46.28 19.69 -13.69
C GLU A 149 -46.40 20.14 -12.21
N LEU A 150 -45.76 19.41 -11.28
CA LEU A 150 -45.76 19.76 -9.85
C LEU A 150 -44.89 21.00 -9.54
N TYR A 151 -43.81 21.26 -10.30
CA TYR A 151 -43.07 22.52 -10.19
C TYR A 151 -43.90 23.69 -10.72
N ASP A 152 -44.51 23.57 -11.90
CA ASP A 152 -45.32 24.64 -12.51
C ASP A 152 -46.56 24.95 -11.65
N LEU A 153 -47.23 23.94 -11.10
CA LEU A 153 -48.36 24.13 -10.19
C LEU A 153 -47.92 24.86 -8.91
N LYS A 154 -46.74 24.52 -8.38
CA LYS A 154 -46.15 25.20 -7.21
C LYS A 154 -45.78 26.65 -7.49
N GLU A 155 -45.22 26.96 -8.65
CA GLU A 155 -44.91 28.35 -9.03
C GLU A 155 -46.18 29.16 -9.29
N ASN A 156 -47.21 28.57 -9.91
CA ASN A 156 -48.52 29.21 -10.08
C ASN A 156 -49.23 29.53 -8.76
N LEU A 157 -49.23 28.62 -7.79
CA LEU A 157 -49.76 28.89 -6.45
C LEU A 157 -48.94 29.97 -5.72
N THR A 158 -47.61 29.96 -5.88
CA THR A 158 -46.70 30.97 -5.32
C THR A 158 -46.97 32.36 -5.91
N SER A 159 -47.15 32.46 -7.23
CA SER A 159 -47.51 33.70 -7.93
C SER A 159 -48.85 34.25 -7.41
N GLN A 160 -49.86 33.39 -7.22
CA GLN A 160 -51.14 33.80 -6.64
C GLN A 160 -51.03 34.28 -5.20
N ILE A 161 -50.15 33.71 -4.37
CA ILE A 161 -49.86 34.23 -3.03
C ILE A 161 -49.32 35.66 -3.14
N PHE A 162 -48.29 35.90 -3.96
CA PHE A 162 -47.75 37.26 -4.14
C PHE A 162 -48.80 38.23 -4.68
N LYS A 163 -49.59 37.85 -5.69
CA LYS A 163 -50.69 38.68 -6.22
C LYS A 163 -51.71 39.01 -5.13
N SER A 164 -52.07 38.05 -4.26
CA SER A 164 -53.00 38.28 -3.14
C SER A 164 -52.42 39.17 -2.02
N MET A 165 -51.11 39.10 -1.75
CA MET A 165 -50.44 39.98 -0.79
C MET A 165 -50.27 41.39 -1.34
N MET A 166 -49.88 41.52 -2.61
CA MET A 166 -49.75 42.81 -3.30
C MET A 166 -51.12 43.50 -3.44
N HIS A 167 -52.17 42.76 -3.82
CA HIS A 167 -53.55 43.24 -3.79
C HIS A 167 -53.90 43.81 -2.41
N ARG A 168 -53.72 43.05 -1.33
CA ARG A 168 -53.96 43.53 0.05
C ARG A 168 -53.14 44.77 0.40
N LYS A 169 -51.88 44.86 -0.02
CA LYS A 169 -51.00 46.02 0.21
C LYS A 169 -51.50 47.26 -0.53
N ILE A 170 -51.85 47.14 -1.81
CA ILE A 170 -52.40 48.22 -2.64
C ILE A 170 -53.74 48.69 -2.06
N VAL A 171 -54.63 47.76 -1.73
CA VAL A 171 -55.96 48.02 -1.16
C VAL A 171 -55.87 48.75 0.20
N LEU A 172 -54.86 48.42 1.04
CA LEU A 172 -54.55 49.14 2.28
C LEU A 172 -53.94 50.54 2.02
N TRP A 173 -53.06 50.67 1.02
CA TRP A 173 -52.53 51.96 0.60
C TRP A 173 -53.62 52.91 0.07
N MET A 174 -54.62 52.38 -0.63
CA MET A 174 -55.81 53.13 -1.05
C MET A 174 -56.66 53.59 0.15
N ASP A 175 -56.81 52.78 1.21
CA ASP A 175 -57.49 53.21 2.45
C ASP A 175 -56.76 54.33 3.17
N LEU A 176 -55.43 54.22 3.23
CA LEU A 176 -54.56 55.21 3.88
C LEU A 176 -54.32 56.45 3.00
N ASN A 177 -54.94 56.53 1.81
CA ASN A 177 -54.75 57.55 0.79
C ASN A 177 -53.27 57.78 0.40
N ILE A 178 -52.46 56.72 0.45
CA ILE A 178 -51.04 56.73 0.07
C ILE A 178 -50.96 56.60 -1.45
N LEU A 179 -51.07 57.75 -2.12
CA LEU A 179 -50.93 57.88 -3.57
C LEU A 179 -49.46 57.81 -3.97
N GLU A 180 -48.89 56.59 -4.04
CA GLU A 180 -47.60 56.38 -4.72
C GLU A 180 -47.74 56.73 -6.21
N THR A 181 -47.14 57.84 -6.63
CA THR A 181 -47.17 58.36 -8.01
C THR A 181 -46.29 57.55 -8.99
N GLY A 182 -46.12 56.25 -8.75
CA GLY A 182 -45.07 55.44 -9.38
C GLY A 182 -45.22 53.93 -9.21
N TYR A 183 -46.34 53.35 -9.63
CA TYR A 183 -46.44 51.89 -9.85
C TYR A 183 -45.70 51.46 -11.13
N VAL A 184 -44.36 51.55 -11.13
CA VAL A 184 -43.49 51.39 -12.33
C VAL A 184 -43.25 49.91 -12.74
N LYS A 185 -44.16 48.99 -12.41
CA LYS A 185 -44.04 47.55 -12.77
C LYS A 185 -45.37 46.95 -13.20
N GLY A 186 -45.36 46.24 -14.33
CA GLY A 186 -46.55 45.65 -14.97
C GLY A 186 -47.43 44.88 -14.00
N GLU A 187 -46.88 43.90 -13.27
CA GLU A 187 -47.63 43.08 -12.30
C GLU A 187 -48.37 43.88 -11.22
N ILE A 188 -47.89 45.09 -10.89
CA ILE A 188 -48.55 45.99 -9.92
C ILE A 188 -49.67 46.76 -10.62
N LEU A 189 -49.42 47.26 -11.83
CA LEU A 189 -50.44 47.91 -12.67
C LEU A 189 -51.59 46.96 -13.00
N ASP A 190 -51.29 45.69 -13.31
CA ASP A 190 -52.30 44.65 -13.54
C ASP A 190 -53.21 44.50 -12.32
N ILE A 191 -52.64 44.42 -11.11
CA ILE A 191 -53.42 44.29 -9.87
C ILE A 191 -54.23 45.56 -9.58
N VAL A 192 -53.66 46.76 -9.78
CA VAL A 192 -54.38 48.03 -9.66
C VAL A 192 -55.55 48.10 -10.65
N GLN A 193 -55.33 47.70 -11.90
CA GLN A 193 -56.35 47.70 -12.95
C GLN A 193 -57.48 46.72 -12.60
N ASN A 194 -57.16 45.49 -12.19
CA ASN A 194 -58.16 44.52 -11.71
C ASN A 194 -58.97 45.05 -10.51
N ILE A 195 -58.35 45.78 -9.57
CA ILE A 195 -59.06 46.43 -8.43
C ILE A 195 -60.01 47.53 -8.93
N VAL A 196 -59.59 48.33 -9.91
CA VAL A 196 -60.40 49.40 -10.50
C VAL A 196 -61.57 48.82 -11.29
N ASP A 197 -61.33 47.80 -12.12
CA ASP A 197 -62.37 47.19 -12.96
C ASP A 197 -63.40 46.44 -12.12
N TYR A 198 -62.98 45.65 -11.12
CA TYR A 198 -63.90 45.02 -10.17
C TYR A 198 -64.76 46.08 -9.45
N LYS A 199 -64.16 47.21 -9.04
CA LYS A 199 -64.89 48.32 -8.40
C LYS A 199 -65.88 48.98 -9.36
N ASN A 200 -65.55 49.11 -10.64
CA ASN A 200 -66.43 49.69 -11.66
C ASN A 200 -67.62 48.77 -11.97
N GLU A 201 -67.42 47.45 -11.97
CA GLU A 201 -68.45 46.44 -12.24
C GLU A 201 -69.36 46.19 -11.02
N HIS A 202 -68.77 45.99 -9.84
CA HIS A 202 -69.49 45.55 -8.62
C HIS A 202 -69.81 46.71 -7.65
N GLY A 203 -69.29 47.91 -7.88
CA GLY A 203 -69.47 49.09 -7.02
C GLY A 203 -68.58 49.13 -5.76
N TYR A 204 -67.85 48.06 -5.43
CA TYR A 204 -66.99 47.97 -4.25
C TYR A 204 -65.62 47.35 -4.54
N ILE A 205 -64.62 47.66 -3.71
CA ILE A 205 -63.29 47.03 -3.75
C ILE A 205 -63.34 45.74 -2.92
N PRO A 206 -62.89 44.57 -3.42
CA PRO A 206 -62.95 43.33 -2.67
C PRO A 206 -61.85 43.27 -1.58
N ALA A 207 -62.10 42.54 -0.49
CA ALA A 207 -61.13 42.41 0.62
C ALA A 207 -60.01 41.37 0.36
N LYS A 208 -60.17 40.56 -0.70
CA LYS A 208 -59.26 39.52 -1.16
C LYS A 208 -59.36 39.41 -2.69
N ILE A 209 -58.29 38.99 -3.35
CA ILE A 209 -58.34 38.58 -4.77
C ILE A 209 -59.00 37.20 -4.89
N ASP A 210 -59.66 36.91 -6.01
CA ASP A 210 -60.18 35.58 -6.31
C ASP A 210 -59.06 34.59 -6.69
N TYR A 211 -59.24 33.34 -6.28
CA TYR A 211 -58.38 32.22 -6.61
C TYR A 211 -58.72 31.65 -8.00
N VAL A 212 -57.68 31.43 -8.81
CA VAL A 212 -57.78 30.80 -10.13
C VAL A 212 -57.06 29.45 -10.05
N HIS A 213 -57.74 28.34 -10.30
CA HIS A 213 -57.05 27.05 -10.29
C HIS A 213 -56.01 27.00 -11.44
N PRO A 214 -54.75 26.62 -11.18
CA PRO A 214 -53.75 26.50 -12.23
C PRO A 214 -54.20 25.51 -13.30
N LYS A 215 -54.26 25.96 -14.55
CA LYS A 215 -54.46 25.06 -15.69
C LYS A 215 -53.09 24.55 -16.13
N ILE A 216 -52.88 23.23 -16.04
CA ILE A 216 -51.67 22.57 -16.53
C ILE A 216 -51.55 22.91 -18.02
N SER A 217 -50.46 23.61 -18.37
CA SER A 217 -50.24 24.16 -19.70
C SER A 217 -49.29 23.23 -20.47
N GLN A 218 -49.65 22.85 -21.69
CA GLN A 218 -48.93 21.81 -22.45
C GLN A 218 -47.59 22.28 -23.05
N GLU A 219 -47.23 23.55 -22.88
CA GLU A 219 -45.97 24.11 -23.39
C GLU A 219 -44.91 24.17 -22.27
N LEU A 220 -44.05 23.15 -22.25
CA LEU A 220 -42.92 23.01 -21.31
C LEU A 220 -41.94 24.20 -21.41
N PRO A 221 -41.67 24.94 -20.31
CA PRO A 221 -40.64 25.98 -20.29
C PRO A 221 -39.23 25.40 -20.45
N GLN A 222 -38.37 26.05 -21.26
CA GLN A 222 -36.96 25.65 -21.38
C GLN A 222 -36.19 25.97 -20.08
N ILE A 223 -35.76 24.93 -19.37
CA ILE A 223 -35.10 25.04 -18.05
C ILE A 223 -33.66 25.57 -18.19
N ASN A 224 -33.51 26.88 -18.30
CA ASN A 224 -32.22 27.57 -18.22
C ASN A 224 -31.70 27.59 -16.77
N SER A 225 -30.91 26.57 -16.42
CA SER A 225 -30.46 26.31 -15.06
C SER A 225 -29.35 27.27 -14.56
N SER A 226 -29.74 28.31 -13.83
CA SER A 226 -28.80 29.10 -13.01
C SER A 226 -28.77 28.56 -11.56
N PRO A 227 -27.63 28.11 -11.02
CA PRO A 227 -27.55 27.53 -9.68
C PRO A 227 -27.57 28.64 -8.61
N LYS A 228 -28.76 29.01 -8.15
CA LYS A 228 -28.96 30.00 -7.06
C LYS A 228 -29.28 29.32 -5.73
N ALA A 229 -29.01 30.03 -4.64
CA ALA A 229 -28.76 29.46 -3.32
C ALA A 229 -29.92 28.62 -2.73
N LYS A 230 -29.56 27.66 -1.86
CA LYS A 230 -30.47 26.82 -1.06
C LYS A 230 -31.20 27.60 0.05
N VAL A 231 -31.87 28.71 -0.29
CA VAL A 231 -32.83 29.37 0.60
C VAL A 231 -34.09 28.51 0.64
N ASN A 232 -34.60 28.18 1.83
CA ASN A 232 -35.86 27.46 1.94
C ASN A 232 -37.04 28.42 1.70
N PHE A 233 -37.29 28.72 0.43
CA PHE A 233 -38.18 29.77 -0.03
C PHE A 233 -39.58 29.75 0.63
N ILE A 234 -40.14 28.57 0.93
CA ILE A 234 -41.45 28.47 1.60
C ILE A 234 -41.38 28.90 3.08
N GLN A 235 -40.28 28.63 3.79
CA GLN A 235 -40.11 29.17 5.14
C GLN A 235 -39.98 30.70 5.11
N THR A 236 -39.30 31.26 4.10
CA THR A 236 -39.25 32.71 3.86
C THR A 236 -40.63 33.29 3.53
N LEU A 237 -41.42 32.60 2.69
CA LEU A 237 -42.77 33.01 2.29
C LEU A 237 -43.74 33.00 3.50
N THR A 238 -43.69 31.95 4.34
CA THR A 238 -44.49 31.87 5.57
C THR A 238 -44.08 32.97 6.55
N ALA A 239 -42.79 33.14 6.83
CA ALA A 239 -42.31 34.20 7.73
C ALA A 239 -42.73 35.60 7.24
N PHE A 240 -42.58 35.89 5.95
CA PHE A 240 -43.03 37.15 5.34
C PHE A 240 -44.56 37.32 5.41
N THR A 241 -45.33 36.23 5.30
CA THR A 241 -46.79 36.25 5.47
C THR A 241 -47.17 36.57 6.92
N ASP A 242 -46.51 35.96 7.90
CA ASP A 242 -46.76 36.18 9.32
C ASP A 242 -46.29 37.57 9.79
N GLU A 243 -45.17 38.08 9.27
CA GLU A 243 -44.72 39.47 9.46
C GLU A 243 -45.72 40.47 8.86
N PHE A 244 -46.20 40.23 7.63
CA PHE A 244 -47.20 41.09 6.99
C PHE A 244 -48.54 41.09 7.73
N GLN A 245 -49.00 39.94 8.22
CA GLN A 245 -50.19 39.84 9.09
C GLN A 245 -49.97 40.52 10.44
N THR A 246 -48.75 40.46 11.00
CA THR A 246 -48.40 41.15 12.25
C THR A 246 -48.35 42.66 12.05
N MET A 247 -47.84 43.14 10.91
CA MET A 247 -47.85 44.54 10.51
C MET A 247 -49.28 45.08 10.35
N ILE A 248 -50.18 44.31 9.70
CA ILE A 248 -51.61 44.63 9.62
C ILE A 248 -52.22 44.76 11.02
N ARG A 249 -51.99 43.79 11.92
CA ARG A 249 -52.49 43.85 13.31
C ARG A 249 -51.91 45.03 14.10
N MET A 250 -50.65 45.40 13.87
CA MET A 250 -50.05 46.60 14.48
C MET A 250 -50.73 47.87 13.99
N ILE A 251 -51.04 47.97 12.70
CA ILE A 251 -51.80 49.09 12.12
C ILE A 251 -53.22 49.13 12.73
N GLU A 252 -53.95 48.01 12.74
CA GLU A 252 -55.30 47.90 13.33
C GLU A 252 -55.34 48.33 14.82
N ASN A 253 -54.32 47.95 15.58
CA ASN A 253 -54.21 48.31 17.00
C ASN A 253 -53.79 49.78 17.21
N ASN A 254 -52.83 50.29 16.43
CA ASN A 254 -52.36 51.68 16.54
C ASN A 254 -53.45 52.69 16.13
N PHE A 255 -54.22 52.39 15.09
CA PHE A 255 -55.39 53.18 14.68
C PHE A 255 -56.65 52.89 15.52
N GLN A 256 -56.52 52.11 16.60
CA GLN A 256 -57.60 51.80 17.55
C GLN A 256 -58.86 51.14 16.95
N LEU A 257 -58.75 50.55 15.75
CA LEU A 257 -59.88 49.94 15.03
C LEU A 257 -60.51 48.78 15.83
N ASN A 258 -59.74 48.15 16.71
CA ASN A 258 -60.17 47.07 17.60
C ASN A 258 -60.78 47.53 18.95
N THR A 259 -60.96 48.83 19.21
CA THR A 259 -61.23 49.34 20.58
C THR A 259 -62.71 49.37 21.02
N SER A 260 -63.67 49.07 20.15
CA SER A 260 -65.08 48.98 20.57
C SER A 260 -65.28 47.81 21.55
N LYS A 261 -65.41 48.10 22.85
CA LYS A 261 -65.42 47.09 23.93
C LYS A 261 -66.56 46.05 23.91
N LYS A 262 -67.48 46.11 22.94
CA LYS A 262 -68.33 44.98 22.57
C LYS A 262 -67.54 44.02 21.67
N LYS A 263 -67.03 42.92 22.23
CA LYS A 263 -66.54 41.78 21.44
C LYS A 263 -67.70 41.13 20.67
N SER A 264 -68.02 41.67 19.49
CA SER A 264 -68.61 40.85 18.44
C SER A 264 -67.61 39.74 18.10
N PRO A 265 -68.01 38.46 17.97
CA PRO A 265 -67.13 37.40 17.48
C PRO A 265 -66.67 37.63 16.02
N ASN A 266 -67.31 38.56 15.30
CA ASN A 266 -67.08 38.85 13.89
C ASN A 266 -66.88 40.35 13.64
N ALA A 267 -65.89 40.98 14.29
CA ALA A 267 -65.36 42.27 13.86
C ALA A 267 -64.54 42.10 12.56
N LYS A 268 -65.23 41.77 11.46
CA LYS A 268 -64.62 41.75 10.13
C LYS A 268 -64.39 43.21 9.68
N SER A 269 -63.33 43.49 8.92
CA SER A 269 -63.13 44.81 8.29
C SER A 269 -64.40 45.29 7.58
N LEU A 270 -64.68 46.60 7.61
CA LEU A 270 -65.88 47.22 7.00
C LEU A 270 -66.07 46.83 5.53
N ARG A 271 -64.99 46.57 4.76
CA ARG A 271 -65.11 46.02 3.40
C ARG A 271 -65.76 44.63 3.37
N ASN A 272 -65.41 43.74 4.29
CA ASN A 272 -66.03 42.41 4.38
C ASN A 272 -67.51 42.50 4.82
N GLU A 273 -67.87 43.52 5.62
CA GLU A 273 -69.26 43.75 6.05
C GLU A 273 -70.10 44.33 4.91
N LEU A 274 -69.54 45.24 4.12
CA LEU A 274 -70.14 45.75 2.88
C LEU A 274 -70.25 44.66 1.80
N GLU A 275 -69.20 43.86 1.58
CA GLU A 275 -69.22 42.68 0.69
C GLU A 275 -70.27 41.65 1.15
N GLN A 276 -70.37 41.38 2.46
CA GLN A 276 -71.41 40.50 3.02
C GLN A 276 -72.81 41.09 2.84
N THR A 277 -72.96 42.42 2.90
CA THR A 277 -74.24 43.12 2.69
C THR A 277 -74.68 43.00 1.24
N HIS A 278 -73.80 43.23 0.25
CA HIS A 278 -74.10 42.98 -1.16
C HIS A 278 -74.41 41.49 -1.44
N LYS A 279 -73.62 40.55 -0.90
CA LYS A 279 -73.89 39.10 -1.01
C LYS A 279 -75.17 38.65 -0.29
N ASN A 280 -75.71 39.44 0.63
CA ASN A 280 -77.02 39.23 1.24
C ASN A 280 -78.14 39.89 0.40
N GLN A 281 -77.88 41.04 -0.22
CA GLN A 281 -78.80 41.68 -1.17
C GLN A 281 -79.05 40.77 -2.39
N GLU A 282 -78.00 40.23 -3.01
CA GLU A 282 -78.12 39.24 -4.11
C GLU A 282 -79.10 38.10 -3.74
N LYS A 283 -78.93 37.53 -2.54
CA LYS A 283 -79.76 36.44 -2.04
C LYS A 283 -81.20 36.86 -1.78
N LEU A 284 -81.41 38.05 -1.21
CA LEU A 284 -82.76 38.56 -0.96
C LEU A 284 -83.48 38.90 -2.27
N GLU A 285 -82.76 39.35 -3.30
CA GLU A 285 -83.30 39.53 -4.64
C GLU A 285 -83.63 38.18 -5.31
N GLU A 286 -82.77 37.16 -5.15
CA GLU A 286 -83.01 35.79 -5.61
C GLU A 286 -84.20 35.12 -4.87
N GLU A 287 -84.31 35.28 -3.54
CA GLU A 287 -85.45 34.82 -2.74
C GLU A 287 -86.74 35.56 -3.11
N VAL A 288 -86.70 36.88 -3.33
CA VAL A 288 -87.85 37.65 -3.84
C VAL A 288 -88.25 37.20 -5.25
N GLN A 289 -87.29 36.86 -6.12
CA GLN A 289 -87.57 36.31 -7.44
C GLN A 289 -88.24 34.93 -7.34
N ASN A 290 -87.76 34.05 -6.47
CA ASN A 290 -88.34 32.73 -6.21
C ASN A 290 -89.74 32.82 -5.57
N LEU A 291 -89.96 33.75 -4.63
CA LEU A 291 -91.27 34.02 -4.05
C LEU A 291 -92.25 34.62 -5.06
N ARG A 292 -91.80 35.48 -5.97
CA ARG A 292 -92.60 35.95 -7.12
C ARG A 292 -92.99 34.83 -8.08
N ILE A 293 -92.15 33.81 -8.24
CA ILE A 293 -92.48 32.60 -9.02
C ILE A 293 -93.51 31.76 -8.26
N MET A 294 -93.31 31.48 -6.96
CA MET A 294 -94.29 30.74 -6.15
C MET A 294 -95.66 31.43 -6.08
N MET A 295 -95.70 32.76 -5.93
CA MET A 295 -96.96 33.52 -5.97
C MET A 295 -97.63 33.55 -7.34
N ARG A 296 -96.95 33.12 -8.41
CA ARG A 296 -97.50 33.05 -9.77
C ARG A 296 -98.27 31.76 -10.06
N ASN A 297 -98.21 30.78 -9.15
CA ASN A 297 -98.86 29.47 -9.26
C ASN A 297 -99.93 29.29 -8.16
N PRO A 298 -101.09 29.98 -8.25
CA PRO A 298 -102.17 29.89 -7.27
C PRO A 298 -103.13 28.72 -7.52
N ASP A 299 -102.91 27.89 -8.55
CA ASP A 299 -103.91 26.93 -8.99
C ASP A 299 -103.87 25.63 -8.17
N ARG A 300 -105.06 25.20 -7.71
CA ARG A 300 -105.23 24.13 -6.72
C ARG A 300 -104.73 22.77 -7.24
N ARG A 301 -104.72 22.58 -8.56
CA ARG A 301 -104.13 21.38 -9.21
C ARG A 301 -102.61 21.33 -9.09
N GLU A 302 -101.93 22.47 -9.26
CA GLU A 302 -100.48 22.53 -9.17
C GLU A 302 -100.00 22.30 -7.73
N TRP A 303 -100.77 22.75 -6.73
CA TRP A 303 -100.50 22.43 -5.34
C TRP A 303 -100.59 20.92 -5.04
N PHE A 304 -101.62 20.23 -5.56
CA PHE A 304 -101.70 18.77 -5.45
C PHE A 304 -100.56 18.05 -6.19
N GLN A 305 -100.13 18.57 -7.34
CA GLN A 305 -98.97 18.05 -8.06
C GLN A 305 -97.68 18.26 -7.26
N MET A 306 -97.44 19.46 -6.70
CA MET A 306 -96.30 19.72 -5.81
C MET A 306 -96.29 18.81 -4.58
N THR A 307 -97.43 18.59 -3.94
CA THR A 307 -97.53 17.70 -2.76
C THR A 307 -97.19 16.26 -3.14
N ARG A 308 -97.69 15.76 -4.28
CA ARG A 308 -97.30 14.44 -4.80
C ARG A 308 -95.80 14.39 -5.15
N ASP A 309 -95.27 15.40 -5.83
CA ASP A 309 -93.84 15.47 -6.20
C ASP A 309 -92.95 15.55 -4.94
N LEU A 310 -93.43 16.15 -3.85
CA LEU A 310 -92.80 16.16 -2.53
C LEU A 310 -92.85 14.79 -1.86
N GLU A 311 -93.98 14.07 -1.91
CA GLU A 311 -94.09 12.69 -1.41
C GLU A 311 -93.17 11.74 -2.19
N GLU A 312 -93.13 11.85 -3.53
CA GLU A 312 -92.26 11.04 -4.40
C GLU A 312 -90.77 11.35 -4.14
N LYS A 313 -90.42 12.64 -3.95
CA LYS A 313 -89.07 13.03 -3.49
C LYS A 313 -88.77 12.57 -2.07
N SER A 314 -89.74 12.55 -1.16
CA SER A 314 -89.57 12.08 0.22
C SER A 314 -89.27 10.58 0.26
N MET A 315 -90.06 9.77 -0.46
CA MET A 315 -89.80 8.34 -0.62
C MET A 315 -88.43 8.07 -1.27
N LYS A 316 -88.03 8.90 -2.24
CA LYS A 316 -86.69 8.83 -2.83
C LYS A 316 -85.57 9.18 -1.84
N ILE A 317 -85.73 10.24 -1.05
CA ILE A 317 -84.79 10.61 0.02
C ILE A 317 -84.68 9.49 1.05
N GLU A 318 -85.78 8.82 1.40
CA GLU A 318 -85.73 7.69 2.33
C GLU A 318 -85.02 6.46 1.73
N HIS A 319 -85.28 6.13 0.47
CA HIS A 319 -84.55 5.09 -0.27
C HIS A 319 -83.04 5.40 -0.35
N ASP A 320 -82.68 6.63 -0.73
CA ASP A 320 -81.29 7.05 -0.89
C ASP A 320 -80.58 7.11 0.47
N SER A 321 -81.29 7.48 1.55
CA SER A 321 -80.80 7.36 2.95
C SER A 321 -80.48 5.91 3.32
N ARG A 322 -81.35 4.94 2.97
CA ARG A 322 -81.08 3.50 3.16
C ARG A 322 -79.88 3.01 2.31
N GLN A 323 -79.65 3.57 1.12
CA GLN A 323 -78.42 3.30 0.35
C GLN A 323 -77.17 3.88 1.03
N ILE A 324 -77.23 5.13 1.52
CA ILE A 324 -76.14 5.77 2.26
C ILE A 324 -75.77 4.95 3.51
N GLN A 325 -76.76 4.39 4.23
CA GLN A 325 -76.50 3.50 5.36
C GLN A 325 -75.75 2.21 4.94
N LYS A 326 -76.11 1.58 3.80
CA LYS A 326 -75.37 0.42 3.28
C LYS A 326 -73.93 0.79 2.91
N ILE A 327 -73.74 1.88 2.18
CA ILE A 327 -72.42 2.37 1.76
C ILE A 327 -71.55 2.72 2.98
N ASN A 328 -72.13 3.27 4.05
CA ASN A 328 -71.40 3.52 5.30
C ASN A 328 -70.98 2.22 6.01
N MET A 329 -71.80 1.17 6.02
CA MET A 329 -71.43 -0.13 6.58
C MET A 329 -70.33 -0.82 5.76
N GLU A 330 -70.42 -0.77 4.43
CA GLU A 330 -69.40 -1.26 3.51
C GLU A 330 -68.07 -0.51 3.67
N LYS A 331 -68.13 0.83 3.77
CA LYS A 331 -66.99 1.68 4.11
C LYS A 331 -66.32 1.25 5.42
N ILE A 332 -67.09 1.05 6.51
CA ILE A 332 -66.53 0.61 7.80
C ILE A 332 -65.85 -0.76 7.68
N SER A 333 -66.42 -1.68 6.88
CA SER A 333 -65.79 -2.97 6.59
C SER A 333 -64.43 -2.80 5.90
N LEU A 334 -64.38 -2.00 4.83
CA LEU A 334 -63.15 -1.70 4.08
C LEU A 334 -62.11 -0.93 4.90
N GLU A 335 -62.53 -0.01 5.77
CA GLU A 335 -61.64 0.67 6.73
C GLU A 335 -61.02 -0.31 7.73
N SER A 336 -61.77 -1.33 8.16
CA SER A 336 -61.25 -2.39 9.06
C SER A 336 -60.28 -3.35 8.35
N GLU A 337 -60.54 -3.71 7.10
CA GLU A 337 -59.64 -4.54 6.29
C GLU A 337 -58.34 -3.78 5.96
N ASN A 338 -58.45 -2.50 5.58
CA ASN A 338 -57.28 -1.65 5.30
C ASN A 338 -56.43 -1.43 6.57
N LEU A 339 -57.05 -1.34 7.76
CA LEU A 339 -56.33 -1.33 9.03
C LEU A 339 -55.54 -2.64 9.26
N HIS A 340 -56.14 -3.80 8.98
CA HIS A 340 -55.49 -5.10 9.09
C HIS A 340 -54.32 -5.24 8.08
N LEU A 341 -54.53 -4.84 6.83
CA LEU A 341 -53.48 -4.82 5.80
C LEU A 341 -52.31 -3.89 6.19
N ALA A 342 -52.59 -2.70 6.74
CA ALA A 342 -51.57 -1.78 7.23
C ALA A 342 -50.79 -2.33 8.44
N GLN A 343 -51.43 -3.12 9.32
CA GLN A 343 -50.74 -3.84 10.40
C GLN A 343 -49.84 -4.96 9.85
N HIS A 344 -50.32 -5.74 8.87
CA HIS A 344 -49.53 -6.79 8.22
C HIS A 344 -48.33 -6.21 7.44
N ALA A 345 -48.52 -5.09 6.74
CA ALA A 345 -47.44 -4.36 6.08
C ALA A 345 -46.33 -3.96 7.08
N LYS A 346 -46.68 -3.36 8.22
CA LYS A 346 -45.72 -3.03 9.29
C LYS A 346 -44.99 -4.24 9.86
N GLN A 347 -45.64 -5.41 9.94
CA GLN A 347 -44.98 -6.65 10.35
C GLN A 347 -43.97 -7.17 9.31
N LEU A 348 -44.24 -6.96 8.01
CA LEU A 348 -43.30 -7.27 6.93
C LEU A 348 -42.14 -6.26 6.88
N GLU A 349 -42.41 -4.96 7.06
CA GLU A 349 -41.40 -3.91 7.18
C GLU A 349 -40.44 -4.19 8.34
N ALA A 350 -40.95 -4.55 9.52
CA ALA A 350 -40.12 -4.91 10.67
C ALA A 350 -39.27 -6.17 10.43
N GLN A 351 -39.76 -7.14 9.64
CA GLN A 351 -38.99 -8.30 9.23
C GLN A 351 -37.91 -7.95 8.20
N LEU A 352 -38.21 -7.08 7.24
CA LEU A 352 -37.24 -6.57 6.26
C LEU A 352 -36.16 -5.72 6.91
N ALA A 353 -36.52 -4.81 7.82
CA ALA A 353 -35.56 -4.04 8.62
C ALA A 353 -34.61 -4.98 9.38
N LYS A 354 -35.14 -6.02 10.04
CA LYS A 354 -34.33 -7.03 10.74
C LYS A 354 -33.41 -7.82 9.81
N ILE A 355 -33.83 -8.14 8.58
CA ILE A 355 -32.98 -8.76 7.56
C ILE A 355 -31.83 -7.80 7.18
N ASN A 356 -32.17 -6.54 6.90
CA ASN A 356 -31.22 -5.53 6.44
C ASN A 356 -30.21 -5.12 7.52
N GLU A 357 -30.62 -4.98 8.78
CA GLU A 357 -29.75 -4.57 9.88
C GLU A 357 -28.93 -5.73 10.48
N THR A 358 -29.53 -6.92 10.61
CA THR A 358 -28.90 -8.04 11.35
C THR A 358 -28.24 -9.08 10.46
N PHE A 359 -28.77 -9.33 9.25
CA PHE A 359 -28.32 -10.44 8.40
C PHE A 359 -27.46 -9.96 7.22
N LEU A 360 -27.75 -8.80 6.63
CA LEU A 360 -26.94 -8.25 5.53
C LEU A 360 -25.47 -7.98 5.94
N PRO A 361 -25.17 -7.28 7.05
CA PRO A 361 -23.78 -6.97 7.42
C PRO A 361 -22.98 -8.23 7.80
N ARG A 362 -23.66 -9.26 8.32
CA ARG A 362 -23.06 -10.57 8.60
C ARG A 362 -22.77 -11.38 7.34
N LEU A 363 -23.54 -11.17 6.26
CA LEU A 363 -23.24 -11.75 4.96
C LEU A 363 -22.03 -11.05 4.32
N GLU A 364 -21.93 -9.72 4.43
CA GLU A 364 -20.77 -8.95 3.97
C GLU A 364 -19.48 -9.28 4.74
N GLU A 365 -19.57 -9.43 6.07
CA GLU A 365 -18.47 -9.90 6.92
C GLU A 365 -18.02 -11.33 6.52
N ALA A 366 -18.97 -12.23 6.26
CA ALA A 366 -18.69 -13.57 5.78
C ALA A 366 -18.04 -13.59 4.38
N GLU A 367 -18.51 -12.76 3.44
CA GLU A 367 -17.90 -12.60 2.11
C GLU A 367 -16.47 -12.04 2.20
N LYS A 368 -16.21 -11.10 3.12
CA LYS A 368 -14.86 -10.55 3.35
C LYS A 368 -13.89 -11.61 3.89
N ILE A 369 -14.26 -12.32 4.96
CA ILE A 369 -13.46 -13.41 5.55
C ILE A 369 -13.22 -14.52 4.52
N HIS A 370 -14.22 -14.80 3.68
CA HIS A 370 -14.13 -15.79 2.61
C HIS A 370 -13.12 -15.39 1.52
N ALA A 371 -13.10 -14.13 1.10
CA ALA A 371 -12.12 -13.59 0.17
C ALA A 371 -10.69 -13.62 0.75
N GLU A 372 -10.53 -13.28 2.03
CA GLU A 372 -9.25 -13.36 2.76
C GLU A 372 -8.72 -14.80 2.79
N LEU A 373 -9.56 -15.79 3.10
CA LEU A 373 -9.19 -17.22 3.08
C LEU A 373 -8.82 -17.74 1.69
N ILE A 374 -9.52 -17.31 0.64
CA ILE A 374 -9.16 -17.66 -0.74
C ILE A 374 -7.78 -17.09 -1.11
N GLN A 375 -7.44 -15.88 -0.66
CA GLN A 375 -6.14 -15.28 -0.92
C GLN A 375 -5.03 -15.93 -0.07
N GLU A 376 -5.29 -16.32 1.19
CA GLU A 376 -4.31 -17.06 1.99
C GLU A 376 -4.01 -18.44 1.38
N ILE A 377 -5.02 -19.21 0.95
CA ILE A 377 -4.80 -20.46 0.21
C ILE A 377 -4.09 -20.26 -1.12
N LYS A 378 -4.33 -19.14 -1.82
CA LYS A 378 -3.58 -18.80 -3.04
C LYS A 378 -2.10 -18.58 -2.75
N ASN A 379 -1.77 -17.90 -1.65
CA ASN A 379 -0.38 -17.71 -1.20
C ASN A 379 0.26 -19.07 -0.83
N ILE A 380 -0.39 -19.85 0.04
CA ILE A 380 0.08 -21.18 0.47
C ILE A 380 0.30 -22.11 -0.75
N ARG A 381 -0.55 -22.01 -1.77
CA ARG A 381 -0.38 -22.75 -3.03
C ARG A 381 0.83 -22.28 -3.84
N GLN A 382 1.12 -20.98 -3.88
CA GLN A 382 2.32 -20.46 -4.54
C GLN A 382 3.59 -20.96 -3.83
N ASP A 383 3.59 -20.98 -2.49
CA ASP A 383 4.67 -21.58 -1.71
C ASP A 383 4.81 -23.09 -1.99
N ALA A 384 3.68 -23.81 -2.06
CA ALA A 384 3.62 -25.24 -2.43
C ALA A 384 4.10 -25.54 -3.86
N GLU A 385 3.99 -24.57 -4.78
CA GLU A 385 4.50 -24.68 -6.15
C GLU A 385 5.99 -24.29 -6.26
N LEU A 386 6.50 -23.47 -5.33
CA LEU A 386 7.92 -23.09 -5.23
C LEU A 386 8.78 -24.17 -4.56
N LEU A 387 8.27 -24.84 -3.52
CA LEU A 387 9.00 -25.84 -2.71
C LEU A 387 9.70 -26.94 -3.55
N PRO A 388 9.06 -27.59 -4.55
CA PRO A 388 9.74 -28.56 -5.41
C PRO A 388 10.92 -27.98 -6.20
N GLY A 389 10.88 -26.68 -6.53
CA GLY A 389 12.00 -25.96 -7.13
C GLY A 389 13.13 -25.73 -6.12
N MET A 390 12.80 -25.31 -4.90
CA MET A 390 13.77 -25.14 -3.82
C MET A 390 14.49 -26.44 -3.47
N PHE A 391 13.80 -27.56 -3.30
CA PHE A 391 14.44 -28.86 -3.02
C PHE A 391 15.33 -29.35 -4.17
N ARG A 392 14.96 -29.09 -5.44
CA ARG A 392 15.83 -29.38 -6.59
C ARG A 392 17.10 -28.53 -6.59
N ASN A 393 16.97 -27.23 -6.30
CA ASN A 393 18.10 -26.31 -6.20
C ASN A 393 19.01 -26.68 -5.01
N GLU A 394 18.44 -27.05 -3.86
CA GLU A 394 19.19 -27.52 -2.70
C GLU A 394 19.94 -28.83 -2.99
N ALA A 395 19.30 -29.79 -3.66
CA ALA A 395 19.95 -31.03 -4.09
C ALA A 395 21.08 -30.78 -5.10
N PHE A 396 20.88 -29.84 -6.04
CA PHE A 396 21.91 -29.42 -6.98
C PHE A 396 23.09 -28.73 -6.26
N MET A 397 22.82 -27.84 -5.31
CA MET A 397 23.85 -27.19 -4.50
C MET A 397 24.60 -28.19 -3.61
N LYS A 398 23.91 -29.14 -2.97
CA LYS A 398 24.54 -30.24 -2.20
C LYS A 398 25.40 -31.14 -3.09
N LYS A 399 25.00 -31.37 -4.36
CA LYS A 399 25.87 -32.04 -5.34
C LYS A 399 27.09 -31.18 -5.66
N LYS A 400 26.91 -29.91 -6.04
CA LYS A 400 28.00 -28.99 -6.38
C LYS A 400 29.02 -28.88 -5.22
N ILE A 401 28.57 -28.75 -3.98
CA ILE A 401 29.43 -28.69 -2.79
C ILE A 401 30.20 -30.01 -2.59
N ARG A 402 29.61 -31.16 -2.92
CA ARG A 402 30.31 -32.46 -2.90
C ARG A 402 31.36 -32.54 -4.02
N ASP A 403 31.01 -32.13 -5.23
CA ASP A 403 31.91 -32.13 -6.38
C ASP A 403 33.10 -31.16 -6.13
N GLU A 404 32.84 -29.96 -5.59
CA GLU A 404 33.86 -29.00 -5.13
C GLU A 404 34.71 -29.57 -3.97
N LYS A 405 34.09 -30.26 -3.01
CA LYS A 405 34.84 -30.93 -1.92
C LYS A 405 35.83 -31.95 -2.48
N ILE A 406 35.41 -32.83 -3.39
CA ILE A 406 36.28 -33.83 -4.02
C ILE A 406 37.46 -33.14 -4.71
N ILE A 407 37.20 -32.07 -5.48
CA ILE A 407 38.26 -31.27 -6.13
C ILE A 407 39.24 -30.65 -5.09
N THR A 408 38.77 -30.25 -3.91
CA THR A 408 39.67 -29.78 -2.83
C THR A 408 40.43 -30.90 -2.12
N GLU A 409 39.83 -32.09 -1.96
CA GLU A 409 40.51 -33.26 -1.40
C GLU A 409 41.59 -33.78 -2.36
N ASP A 410 41.33 -33.83 -3.67
CA ASP A 410 42.32 -34.17 -4.70
C ASP A 410 43.49 -33.19 -4.73
N LYS A 411 43.22 -31.87 -4.66
CA LYS A 411 44.26 -30.83 -4.57
C LYS A 411 45.07 -30.92 -3.28
N MET A 412 44.43 -31.25 -2.17
CA MET A 412 45.12 -31.48 -0.89
C MET A 412 46.03 -32.71 -0.99
N ASN A 413 45.56 -33.80 -1.59
CA ASN A 413 46.35 -35.01 -1.81
C ASN A 413 47.56 -34.76 -2.72
N GLN A 414 47.38 -33.99 -3.81
CA GLN A 414 48.49 -33.56 -4.69
C GLN A 414 49.52 -32.72 -3.92
N ALA A 415 49.08 -31.74 -3.12
CA ALA A 415 49.97 -30.93 -2.30
C ALA A 415 50.72 -31.75 -1.21
N ILE A 416 50.08 -32.80 -0.67
CA ILE A 416 50.73 -33.76 0.24
C ILE A 416 51.79 -34.60 -0.49
N GLU A 417 51.51 -35.06 -1.70
CA GLU A 417 52.47 -35.82 -2.52
C GLU A 417 53.67 -34.95 -2.94
N GLU A 418 53.45 -33.67 -3.26
CA GLU A 418 54.52 -32.69 -3.51
C GLU A 418 55.34 -32.40 -2.26
N LEU A 419 54.70 -32.21 -1.10
CA LEU A 419 55.36 -32.07 0.20
C LEU A 419 56.22 -33.30 0.53
N GLU A 420 55.75 -34.51 0.20
CA GLU A 420 56.50 -35.75 0.42
C GLU A 420 57.70 -35.88 -0.54
N LYS A 421 57.54 -35.48 -1.80
CA LYS A 421 58.67 -35.35 -2.75
C LYS A 421 59.72 -34.34 -2.27
N GLU A 422 59.31 -33.20 -1.71
CA GLU A 422 60.25 -32.23 -1.11
C GLU A 422 60.91 -32.76 0.18
N LYS A 423 60.18 -33.47 1.05
CA LYS A 423 60.79 -34.18 2.20
C LYS A 423 61.82 -35.20 1.75
N GLN A 424 61.55 -35.94 0.67
CA GLN A 424 62.49 -36.90 0.09
C GLN A 424 63.76 -36.21 -0.43
N LYS A 425 63.61 -35.08 -1.16
CA LYS A 425 64.75 -34.24 -1.57
C LYS A 425 65.56 -33.74 -0.38
N ILE A 426 64.91 -33.14 0.61
CA ILE A 426 65.55 -32.66 1.85
C ILE A 426 66.32 -33.78 2.55
N LYS A 427 65.75 -34.99 2.65
CA LYS A 427 66.44 -36.16 3.19
C LYS A 427 67.70 -36.50 2.38
N THR A 428 67.64 -36.58 1.05
CA THR A 428 68.83 -36.84 0.22
C THR A 428 69.89 -35.73 0.35
N ILE A 429 69.49 -34.46 0.52
CA ILE A 429 70.41 -33.34 0.77
C ILE A 429 71.08 -33.46 2.14
N ILE A 430 70.36 -33.92 3.17
CA ILE A 430 70.92 -34.20 4.51
C ILE A 430 71.91 -35.36 4.44
N GLU A 431 71.58 -36.45 3.74
CA GLU A 431 72.48 -37.60 3.54
C GLU A 431 73.74 -37.21 2.75
N GLU A 432 73.60 -36.39 1.70
CA GLU A 432 74.73 -35.86 0.93
C GLU A 432 75.58 -34.88 1.76
N LYS A 433 74.95 -34.03 2.59
CA LYS A 433 75.66 -33.17 3.56
C LYS A 433 76.47 -34.04 4.52
N GLN A 434 75.88 -35.04 5.15
CA GLN A 434 76.58 -35.95 6.08
C GLN A 434 77.72 -36.70 5.38
N ARG A 435 77.56 -37.08 4.11
CA ARG A 435 78.63 -37.68 3.29
C ARG A 435 79.78 -36.68 3.06
N LYS A 436 79.47 -35.44 2.67
CA LYS A 436 80.47 -34.37 2.48
C LYS A 436 81.18 -34.01 3.80
N GLU A 437 80.45 -34.00 4.91
CA GLU A 437 80.96 -33.75 6.26
C GLU A 437 81.91 -34.86 6.74
N LYS A 438 81.58 -36.14 6.47
CA LYS A 438 82.50 -37.28 6.69
C LYS A 438 83.76 -37.18 5.83
N ILE A 439 83.63 -36.81 4.55
CA ILE A 439 84.79 -36.61 3.66
C ILE A 439 85.64 -35.43 4.14
N ALA A 440 85.03 -34.33 4.62
CA ALA A 440 85.75 -33.20 5.20
C ALA A 440 86.50 -33.59 6.48
N MET A 441 85.89 -34.37 7.38
CA MET A 441 86.58 -34.91 8.56
C MET A 441 87.73 -35.85 8.19
N GLN A 442 87.58 -36.70 7.17
CA GLN A 442 88.67 -37.53 6.63
C GLN A 442 89.80 -36.69 6.03
N ALA A 443 89.48 -35.62 5.29
CA ALA A 443 90.47 -34.69 4.75
C ALA A 443 91.21 -33.91 5.85
N VAL A 444 90.51 -33.50 6.93
CA VAL A 444 91.13 -32.89 8.11
C VAL A 444 92.02 -33.89 8.86
N ALA A 445 91.59 -35.15 9.00
CA ALA A 445 92.41 -36.20 9.62
C ALA A 445 93.67 -36.51 8.79
N ALA A 446 93.53 -36.63 7.46
CA ALA A 446 94.66 -36.81 6.54
C ALA A 446 95.60 -35.60 6.54
N ARG A 447 95.07 -34.37 6.57
CA ARG A 447 95.87 -33.16 6.76
C ARG A 447 96.62 -33.19 8.09
N ASN A 448 95.97 -33.55 9.20
CA ASN A 448 96.61 -33.61 10.52
C ASN A 448 97.70 -34.70 10.57
N LEU A 449 97.57 -35.78 9.80
CA LEU A 449 98.60 -36.79 9.60
C LEU A 449 99.80 -36.19 8.83
N ILE A 450 99.55 -35.52 7.70
CA ILE A 450 100.59 -34.85 6.90
C ILE A 450 101.28 -33.73 7.71
N ASP A 451 100.55 -32.92 8.47
CA ASP A 451 101.08 -31.87 9.36
C ASP A 451 101.90 -32.47 10.53
N LYS A 452 101.73 -33.77 10.85
CA LYS A 452 102.57 -34.52 11.80
C LYS A 452 103.82 -35.09 11.11
N GLU A 453 103.67 -35.78 9.98
CA GLU A 453 104.78 -36.31 9.18
C GLU A 453 105.74 -35.19 8.73
N LEU A 454 105.20 -34.02 8.37
CA LEU A 454 105.98 -32.83 7.98
C LEU A 454 106.75 -32.24 9.17
N LYS A 455 106.19 -32.26 10.39
CA LYS A 455 106.92 -31.88 11.62
C LYS A 455 108.02 -32.88 11.97
N GLU A 456 107.76 -34.18 11.79
CA GLU A 456 108.75 -35.24 11.99
C GLU A 456 109.89 -35.13 10.96
N ALA A 457 109.57 -34.86 9.69
CA ALA A 457 110.54 -34.55 8.65
C ALA A 457 111.31 -33.25 8.91
N GLN A 458 110.68 -32.19 9.44
CA GLN A 458 111.37 -30.97 9.84
C GLN A 458 112.33 -31.21 11.01
N ALA A 459 111.95 -31.99 12.03
CA ALA A 459 112.85 -32.37 13.12
C ALA A 459 114.02 -33.24 12.61
N PHE A 460 113.78 -34.10 11.62
CA PHE A 460 114.83 -34.86 10.94
C PHE A 460 115.77 -33.97 10.12
N ILE A 461 115.25 -32.95 9.43
CA ILE A 461 116.06 -31.94 8.73
C ILE A 461 116.91 -31.14 9.71
N VAL A 462 116.37 -30.69 10.85
CA VAL A 462 117.13 -29.95 11.87
C VAL A 462 118.25 -30.81 12.47
N THR A 463 118.00 -32.10 12.73
CA THR A 463 119.04 -33.01 13.24
C THR A 463 120.08 -33.41 12.17
N LEU A 464 119.72 -33.43 10.88
CA LEU A 464 120.69 -33.53 9.78
C LEU A 464 121.51 -32.25 9.62
N GLN A 465 120.89 -31.07 9.73
CA GLN A 465 121.59 -29.78 9.69
C GLN A 465 122.62 -29.67 10.81
N GLY A 466 122.28 -30.10 12.04
CA GLY A 466 123.23 -30.20 13.16
C GLY A 466 124.47 -31.03 12.79
N LYS A 467 124.26 -32.25 12.27
CA LYS A 467 125.37 -33.11 11.81
C LYS A 467 126.20 -32.49 10.69
N ILE A 468 125.59 -31.73 9.77
CA ILE A 468 126.30 -31.01 8.71
C ILE A 468 127.16 -29.89 9.29
N THR A 469 126.69 -29.15 10.30
CA THR A 469 127.54 -28.18 11.01
C THR A 469 128.67 -28.88 11.78
N ASP A 470 128.41 -29.97 12.48
CA ASP A 470 129.45 -30.73 13.21
C ASP A 470 130.55 -31.24 12.25
N GLN A 471 130.13 -31.79 11.10
CA GLN A 471 131.05 -32.29 10.07
C GLN A 471 131.79 -31.15 9.34
N SER A 472 131.15 -29.99 9.16
CA SER A 472 131.81 -28.79 8.61
C SER A 472 132.85 -28.20 9.58
N ASN A 473 132.60 -28.26 10.89
CA ASN A 473 133.56 -27.85 11.92
C ASN A 473 134.76 -28.80 11.93
N PHE A 474 134.51 -30.11 11.90
CA PHE A 474 135.57 -31.13 11.78
C PHE A 474 136.40 -30.99 10.50
N GLU A 475 135.78 -30.62 9.37
CA GLU A 475 136.52 -30.28 8.14
C GLU A 475 137.43 -29.06 8.31
N GLN A 476 137.06 -28.05 9.11
CA GLN A 476 137.92 -26.90 9.39
C GLN A 476 139.10 -27.28 10.29
N GLU A 477 138.88 -28.11 11.32
CA GLU A 477 139.95 -28.64 12.17
C GLU A 477 140.96 -29.46 11.36
N MET A 478 140.47 -30.38 10.50
CA MET A 478 141.31 -31.16 9.60
C MET A 478 142.08 -30.29 8.58
N LYS A 479 141.48 -29.21 8.07
CA LYS A 479 142.17 -28.26 7.17
C LYS A 479 143.31 -27.53 7.87
N LEU A 480 143.10 -27.09 9.12
CA LEU A 480 144.14 -26.48 9.96
C LEU A 480 145.28 -27.47 10.26
N GLU A 481 144.97 -28.75 10.49
CA GLU A 481 146.01 -29.77 10.72
C GLU A 481 146.81 -30.08 9.44
N VAL A 482 146.14 -30.19 8.28
CA VAL A 482 146.81 -30.35 6.97
C VAL A 482 147.73 -29.16 6.67
N GLU A 483 147.30 -27.93 6.94
CA GLU A 483 148.12 -26.73 6.74
C GLU A 483 149.36 -26.72 7.66
N LYS A 484 149.20 -27.18 8.90
CA LYS A 484 150.29 -27.38 9.88
C LYS A 484 151.29 -28.46 9.45
N TYR A 485 150.83 -29.59 8.88
CA TYR A 485 151.73 -30.60 8.31
C TYR A 485 152.42 -30.09 7.04
N LYS A 486 151.72 -29.37 6.18
CA LYS A 486 152.29 -28.80 4.94
C LYS A 486 153.42 -27.82 5.26
N LYS A 487 153.21 -26.88 6.19
CA LYS A 487 154.27 -25.97 6.63
C LYS A 487 155.51 -26.72 7.15
N ARG A 488 155.31 -27.80 7.90
CA ARG A 488 156.38 -28.65 8.44
C ARG A 488 157.11 -29.45 7.37
N HIS A 489 156.43 -29.85 6.30
CA HIS A 489 157.04 -30.42 5.11
C HIS A 489 157.91 -29.39 4.39
N ASP A 490 157.40 -28.17 4.19
CA ASP A 490 158.10 -27.11 3.47
C ASP A 490 159.36 -26.65 4.24
N GLU A 491 159.27 -26.51 5.58
CA GLU A 491 160.42 -26.31 6.49
C GLU A 491 161.48 -27.42 6.35
N MET A 492 161.05 -28.68 6.22
CA MET A 492 161.96 -29.83 6.02
C MET A 492 162.55 -29.83 4.59
N GLN A 493 161.80 -29.36 3.59
CA GLN A 493 162.23 -29.30 2.20
C GLN A 493 163.29 -28.21 2.00
N GLU A 494 163.17 -27.04 2.64
CA GLU A 494 164.25 -26.04 2.72
C GLU A 494 165.51 -26.64 3.37
N HIS A 495 165.35 -27.38 4.46
CA HIS A 495 166.47 -27.99 5.19
C HIS A 495 167.21 -29.06 4.34
N ILE A 496 166.49 -29.80 3.49
CA ILE A 496 167.05 -30.71 2.48
C ILE A 496 167.73 -29.92 1.35
N TYR A 497 167.15 -28.81 0.89
CA TYR A 497 167.73 -27.99 -0.18
C TYR A 497 169.07 -27.36 0.25
N ALA A 498 169.15 -26.86 1.49
CA ALA A 498 170.39 -26.37 2.09
C ALA A 498 171.47 -27.46 2.19
N GLN A 499 171.09 -28.68 2.60
CA GLN A 499 172.01 -29.82 2.64
C GLN A 499 172.48 -30.26 1.24
N ASN A 500 171.58 -30.31 0.24
CA ASN A 500 171.94 -30.65 -1.13
C ASN A 500 172.87 -29.61 -1.77
N ASN A 501 172.64 -28.31 -1.53
CA ASN A 501 173.58 -27.28 -1.97
C ASN A 501 174.96 -27.45 -1.32
N ARG A 502 175.03 -27.81 -0.03
CA ARG A 502 176.29 -28.10 0.66
C ARG A 502 176.97 -29.38 0.15
N ILE A 503 176.20 -30.38 -0.25
CA ILE A 503 176.73 -31.59 -0.91
C ILE A 503 177.31 -31.23 -2.28
N ASN A 504 176.64 -30.39 -3.07
CA ASN A 504 177.14 -29.93 -4.37
C ASN A 504 178.44 -29.13 -4.24
N GLU A 505 178.56 -28.22 -3.25
CA GLU A 505 179.83 -27.55 -2.94
C GLU A 505 180.95 -28.55 -2.66
N LEU A 506 180.68 -29.58 -1.86
CA LEU A 506 181.66 -30.61 -1.49
C LEU A 506 182.01 -31.53 -2.67
N GLU A 507 181.06 -31.82 -3.56
CA GLU A 507 181.28 -32.57 -4.80
C GLU A 507 182.15 -31.78 -5.80
N ASP A 508 181.93 -30.48 -5.95
CA ASP A 508 182.77 -29.64 -6.82
C ASP A 508 184.16 -29.37 -6.23
N GLN A 509 184.28 -29.16 -4.91
CA GLN A 509 185.59 -29.16 -4.22
C GLN A 509 186.34 -30.49 -4.45
N LYS A 510 185.64 -31.62 -4.35
CA LYS A 510 186.17 -32.96 -4.65
C LYS A 510 186.57 -33.13 -6.12
N LYS A 511 185.82 -32.57 -7.09
CA LYS A 511 186.22 -32.54 -8.52
C LYS A 511 187.47 -31.71 -8.74
N VAL A 512 187.59 -30.53 -8.13
CA VAL A 512 188.78 -29.67 -8.23
C VAL A 512 190.00 -30.39 -7.67
N LEU A 513 189.89 -30.98 -6.48
CA LEU A 513 190.96 -31.78 -5.87
C LEU A 513 191.33 -33.00 -6.73
N LEU A 514 190.36 -33.74 -7.28
CA LEU A 514 190.62 -34.85 -8.21
C LEU A 514 191.27 -34.41 -9.53
N SER A 515 191.03 -33.17 -9.96
CA SER A 515 191.67 -32.61 -11.17
C SER A 515 193.14 -32.27 -10.90
N GLN A 516 193.41 -31.61 -9.77
CA GLN A 516 194.78 -31.33 -9.29
C GLN A 516 195.58 -32.61 -9.04
N LEU A 517 194.93 -33.68 -8.55
CA LEU A 517 195.52 -35.02 -8.40
C LEU A 517 195.81 -35.70 -9.75
N LYS A 518 195.03 -35.43 -10.80
CA LYS A 518 195.29 -35.94 -12.16
C LYS A 518 196.46 -35.24 -12.85
N GLU A 519 196.62 -33.93 -12.64
CA GLU A 519 197.75 -33.19 -13.23
C GLU A 519 199.09 -33.49 -12.53
N SER A 520 199.07 -33.80 -11.24
CA SER A 520 200.28 -34.12 -10.46
C SER A 520 200.61 -35.63 -10.37
N GLY A 521 199.62 -36.52 -10.59
CA GLY A 521 199.70 -37.97 -10.36
C GLY A 521 200.49 -38.80 -11.38
N GLY A 522 201.43 -38.21 -12.12
CA GLY A 522 202.16 -38.88 -13.21
C GLY A 522 203.14 -40.00 -12.81
N ARG A 523 203.26 -40.34 -11.51
CA ARG A 523 204.12 -41.42 -10.99
C ARG A 523 203.57 -42.02 -9.68
N SER A 524 203.00 -43.23 -9.74
CA SER A 524 203.20 -44.36 -8.80
C SER A 524 202.28 -45.53 -9.17
N GLN A 525 202.49 -46.70 -8.58
CA GLN A 525 201.68 -47.91 -8.75
C GLN A 525 200.62 -48.07 -7.65
N ALA A 526 199.83 -49.16 -7.75
CA ALA A 526 198.90 -49.70 -6.77
C ALA A 526 197.56 -48.97 -6.57
N HIS A 527 196.46 -49.61 -6.12
CA HIS A 527 195.87 -50.97 -6.27
C HIS A 527 194.62 -50.99 -5.35
N TYR A 528 193.68 -51.93 -5.53
CA TYR A 528 192.59 -52.27 -4.57
C TYR A 528 191.50 -51.20 -4.29
N THR A 529 190.38 -51.49 -3.61
CA THR A 529 189.24 -52.36 -4.02
C THR A 529 187.95 -52.03 -3.23
N TYR A 530 186.80 -52.19 -3.89
CA TYR A 530 185.55 -52.85 -3.40
C TYR A 530 185.27 -52.99 -1.88
N ARG A 531 184.10 -52.49 -1.42
CA ARG A 531 183.18 -53.23 -0.50
C ARG A 531 181.76 -52.63 -0.36
N THR A 532 180.86 -53.43 0.23
CA THR A 532 179.39 -53.27 0.25
C THR A 532 178.76 -53.43 1.66
N VAL A 533 177.73 -52.64 1.98
CA VAL A 533 176.77 -52.80 3.13
C VAL A 533 175.40 -52.24 2.67
N LYS A 534 174.16 -52.73 2.91
CA LYS A 534 173.44 -53.69 3.78
C LYS A 534 172.71 -53.16 5.04
N GLY A 535 171.36 -53.14 4.96
CA GLY A 535 170.41 -53.05 6.10
C GLY A 535 169.81 -51.66 6.34
N ASN A 536 168.61 -51.49 6.93
CA ASN A 536 167.64 -52.48 7.42
C ASN A 536 166.20 -51.91 7.52
N ASN A 537 165.23 -52.82 7.64
CA ASN A 537 163.80 -52.69 8.04
C ASN A 537 163.51 -51.78 9.26
N PRO A 538 162.24 -51.41 9.53
CA PRO A 538 160.98 -51.92 8.96
C PRO A 538 160.18 -50.96 8.05
#